data_AF-A0A1V5AD98-F1
#
_entry.id   AF-A0A1V5AD98-F1
#
_cell.length_a   1.000
_cell.length_b   1.000
_cell.length_c   1.000
_cell.angle_alpha   90.00
_cell.angle_beta   90.00
_cell.angle_gamma   90.00
#
_symmetry.space_group_name_H-M   'P 1'
#
loop_
_entity.id
_entity.type
_entity.pdbx_description
1 polymer ?
#
loop_
_entity_poly.entity_id
_entity_poly.type
_entity_poly.pdbx_seq_one_letter_code
_entity_poly.pdbx_strand_id
1 'polypeptide(L)'
;MRLTLEGEIEYAIWKITGFSCRYHSDLLPSISRMLAEKTGEDPGEISMALVARIKEIIREDVSLHYRRLCGGISSPVSCHPVGEMCHD
;
A
#
# COMPACT_ATOMS: atom_id res chain seq x y z
N MET A 1 0.78 -14.67 -3.65
CA MET A 1 1.42 -13.77 -2.67
C MET A 1 2.20 -12.75 -3.48
N ARG A 2 1.84 -11.47 -3.43
CA ARG A 2 2.65 -10.42 -4.07
C ARG A 2 3.81 -10.14 -3.13
N LEU A 3 5.00 -10.50 -3.56
CA LEU A 3 6.17 -10.63 -2.69
C LEU A 3 6.91 -9.30 -2.50
N THR A 4 6.58 -8.27 -3.29
CA THR A 4 7.29 -6.99 -3.28
C THR A 4 6.31 -5.81 -3.16
N LEU A 5 6.77 -4.77 -2.48
CA LEU A 5 6.04 -3.49 -2.33
C LEU A 5 5.67 -2.89 -3.69
N GLU A 6 6.53 -3.07 -4.69
CA GLU A 6 6.34 -2.62 -6.06
C GLU A 6 5.08 -3.26 -6.68
N GLY A 7 4.91 -4.58 -6.54
CA GLY A 7 3.74 -5.29 -7.05
C GLY A 7 2.43 -4.91 -6.36
N GLU A 8 2.50 -4.55 -5.08
CA GLU A 8 1.36 -4.03 -4.32
C GLU A 8 0.95 -2.63 -4.81
N ILE A 9 1.93 -1.77 -5.11
CA ILE A 9 1.68 -0.45 -5.70
C ILE A 9 1.10 -0.56 -7.11
N GLU A 10 1.64 -1.45 -7.95
CA GLU A 10 1.11 -1.72 -9.30
C GLU A 10 -0.36 -2.17 -9.24
N TYR A 11 -0.70 -3.06 -8.31
CA TYR A 11 -2.07 -3.50 -8.12
C TYR A 11 -2.99 -2.39 -7.61
N ALA A 12 -2.54 -1.62 -6.63
CA ALA A 12 -3.32 -0.51 -6.10
C ALA A 12 -3.62 0.52 -7.20
N ILE A 13 -2.63 0.84 -8.04
CA ILE A 13 -2.82 1.73 -9.18
C ILE A 13 -3.80 1.13 -10.19
N TRP A 14 -3.66 -0.14 -10.54
CA TRP A 14 -4.63 -0.82 -11.41
C TRP A 14 -6.04 -0.81 -10.83
N LYS A 15 -6.19 -0.97 -9.50
CA LYS A 15 -7.49 -0.90 -8.81
C LYS A 15 -8.11 0.48 -8.85
N ILE A 16 -7.30 1.55 -8.82
CA ILE A 16 -7.77 2.93 -8.82
C ILE A 16 -8.07 3.43 -10.24
N THR A 17 -7.14 3.20 -11.18
CA THR A 17 -7.19 3.79 -12.53
C THR A 17 -7.72 2.83 -13.59
N GLY A 18 -7.69 1.52 -13.33
CA GLY A 18 -7.98 0.48 -14.31
C GLY A 18 -6.81 0.16 -15.25
N PHE A 19 -5.68 0.87 -15.15
CA PHE A 19 -4.52 0.67 -16.00
C PHE A 19 -3.45 -0.20 -15.33
N SER A 20 -3.00 -1.23 -16.04
CA SER A 20 -1.83 -2.00 -15.63
C SER A 20 -0.57 -1.27 -16.08
N CYS A 21 0.18 -0.75 -15.11
CA CYS A 21 1.47 -0.11 -15.35
C CYS A 21 2.55 -0.77 -14.50
N ARG A 22 3.79 -0.77 -15.00
CA ARG A 22 4.91 -1.20 -14.19
C ARG A 22 5.32 -0.13 -13.19
N TYR A 23 5.67 -0.54 -11.97
CA TYR A 23 6.17 0.37 -10.95
C TYR A 23 7.46 1.05 -11.46
N HIS A 24 7.48 2.37 -11.33
CA HIS A 24 8.66 3.20 -11.52
C HIS A 24 8.47 4.48 -10.71
N SER A 25 9.58 5.15 -10.37
CA SER A 25 9.58 6.32 -9.47
C SER A 25 8.68 7.47 -9.97
N ASP A 26 8.59 7.66 -11.28
CA ASP A 26 7.75 8.69 -11.92
C ASP A 26 6.29 8.27 -12.15
N LEU A 27 5.90 7.06 -11.74
CA LEU A 27 4.56 6.54 -11.98
C LEU A 27 3.50 7.34 -11.21
N LEU A 28 3.73 7.55 -9.91
CA LEU A 28 2.81 8.30 -9.06
C LEU A 28 2.56 9.73 -9.56
N PRO A 29 3.59 10.56 -9.82
CA PRO A 29 3.36 11.91 -10.33
C PRO A 29 2.70 11.89 -11.72
N SER A 30 3.02 10.93 -12.59
CA SER A 30 2.38 10.80 -13.91
C SER A 30 0.89 10.46 -13.81
N ILE A 31 0.52 9.52 -12.93
CA ILE A 31 -0.86 9.13 -12.67
C ILE A 31 -1.62 10.29 -12.00
N SER A 32 -1.01 10.98 -11.03
CA SER A 32 -1.61 12.15 -10.40
C SER A 32 -1.90 13.25 -11.39
N ARG A 33 -0.96 13.54 -12.30
CA ARG A 33 -1.17 14.54 -13.35
C ARG A 33 -2.30 14.13 -14.29
N MET A 34 -2.30 12.88 -14.75
CA MET A 34 -3.36 12.35 -15.60
C MET A 34 -4.75 12.43 -14.95
N LEU A 35 -4.84 12.11 -13.65
CA LEU A 35 -6.09 12.21 -12.90
C LEU A 35 -6.53 13.66 -12.74
N ALA A 36 -5.62 14.56 -12.38
CA ALA A 36 -5.90 15.99 -12.28
C ALA A 36 -6.38 16.59 -13.61
N GLU A 37 -5.74 16.21 -14.73
CA GLU A 37 -6.17 16.60 -16.08
C GLU A 37 -7.58 16.06 -16.41
N LYS A 38 -7.96 14.91 -15.86
CA LYS A 38 -9.26 14.27 -16.11
C LYS A 38 -10.38 14.79 -15.21
N THR A 39 -10.12 15.09 -13.94
CA THR A 39 -11.11 15.61 -12.99
C THR A 39 -11.16 17.14 -12.95
N GLY A 40 -10.12 17.81 -13.44
CA GLY A 40 -9.97 19.27 -13.34
C GLY A 40 -9.60 19.75 -11.93
N GLU A 41 -9.13 18.84 -11.07
CA GLU A 41 -8.73 19.13 -9.69
C GLU A 41 -7.24 19.51 -9.60
N ASP A 42 -6.84 20.03 -8.44
CA ASP A 42 -5.44 20.38 -8.20
C ASP A 42 -4.55 19.11 -8.17
N PRO A 43 -3.43 19.10 -8.92
CA PRO A 43 -2.55 17.94 -8.99
C PRO A 43 -1.91 17.58 -7.64
N GLY A 44 -1.73 18.54 -6.73
CA GLY A 44 -1.24 18.31 -5.38
C GLY A 44 -2.27 17.57 -4.52
N GLU A 45 -3.54 17.98 -4.57
CA GLU A 45 -4.63 17.30 -3.86
C GLU A 45 -4.85 15.87 -4.38
N ILE A 46 -4.87 15.71 -5.71
CA ILE A 46 -4.95 14.40 -6.36
C ILE A 46 -3.77 13.50 -5.95
N SER A 47 -2.56 14.05 -5.85
CA SER A 47 -1.39 13.28 -5.45
C SER A 47 -1.49 12.77 -4.01
N MET A 48 -1.90 13.63 -3.08
CA MET A 48 -2.12 13.23 -1.70
C MET A 48 -3.24 12.18 -1.58
N ALA A 49 -4.36 12.38 -2.28
CA ALA A 49 -5.47 11.45 -2.28
C ALA A 49 -5.08 10.08 -2.89
N LEU A 50 -4.30 10.08 -3.97
CA LEU A 50 -3.80 8.87 -4.62
C LEU A 50 -2.89 8.08 -3.68
N VAL A 51 -1.94 8.74 -3.02
CA VAL A 51 -1.03 8.11 -2.06
C VAL A 51 -1.80 7.56 -0.85
N ALA A 52 -2.79 8.31 -0.34
CA ALA A 52 -3.64 7.86 0.75
C ALA A 52 -4.42 6.59 0.37
N ARG A 53 -5.00 6.55 -0.84
CA ARG A 53 -5.74 5.38 -1.33
C ARG A 53 -4.84 4.17 -1.57
N ILE A 54 -3.64 4.35 -2.12
CA ILE A 54 -2.68 3.26 -2.28
C ILE A 54 -2.31 2.67 -0.93
N LYS A 55 -2.01 3.53 0.06
CA LYS A 55 -1.71 3.08 1.44
C LYS A 55 -2.87 2.31 2.06
N GLU A 56 -4.10 2.73 1.83
CA GLU A 56 -5.29 2.06 2.37
C GLU A 56 -5.46 0.67 1.76
N ILE A 57 -5.36 0.54 0.43
CA ILE A 57 -5.46 -0.74 -0.29
C ILE A 57 -4.40 -1.71 0.23
N ILE A 58 -3.15 -1.27 0.33
CA ILE A 58 -2.04 -2.12 0.83
C ILE A 58 -2.28 -2.50 2.29
N ARG A 59 -2.74 -1.56 3.13
CA ARG A 59 -3.05 -1.84 4.54
C ARG A 59 -4.16 -2.88 4.67
N GLU A 60 -5.22 -2.77 3.87
CA GLU A 60 -6.30 -3.76 3.85
C GLU A 60 -5.79 -5.13 3.38
N ASP A 61 -4.98 -5.18 2.32
CA ASP A 61 -4.45 -6.45 1.80
C ASP A 61 -3.53 -7.12 2.81
N VAL A 62 -2.62 -6.37 3.43
CA VAL A 62 -1.76 -6.85 4.53
C VAL A 62 -2.59 -7.31 5.73
N SER A 63 -3.61 -6.55 6.13
CA SER A 63 -4.49 -6.92 7.26
C SER A 63 -5.29 -8.20 6.96
N LEU A 64 -5.78 -8.36 5.73
CA LEU A 64 -6.44 -9.57 5.26
C LEU A 64 -5.47 -10.76 5.19
N HIS A 65 -4.23 -10.54 4.73
CA HIS A 65 -3.18 -11.55 4.70
C HIS A 65 -2.84 -12.02 6.12
N TYR A 66 -2.68 -11.06 7.05
CA TYR A 66 -2.42 -11.32 8.45
C TYR A 66 -3.60 -12.04 9.10
N ARG A 67 -4.84 -11.65 8.80
CA ARG A 67 -6.05 -12.34 9.30
C ARG A 67 -6.17 -13.75 8.73
N ARG A 68 -5.77 -14.01 7.48
CA ARG A 68 -5.77 -15.36 6.90
C ARG A 68 -4.66 -16.24 7.46
N LEU A 69 -3.48 -15.67 7.74
CA LEU A 69 -2.36 -16.37 8.38
C LEU A 69 -2.63 -16.63 9.88
N CYS A 70 -3.24 -15.67 10.57
CA CYS A 70 -3.61 -15.77 11.99
C CYS A 70 -5.02 -16.34 12.23
N GLY A 71 -5.75 -16.73 11.18
CA GLY A 71 -7.05 -17.41 11.29
C GLY A 71 -6.97 -18.81 11.92
N GLY A 72 -5.77 -19.28 12.29
CA GLY A 72 -5.52 -20.47 13.09
C GLY A 72 -4.94 -20.22 14.48
N ILE A 73 -4.81 -18.97 14.94
CA ILE A 73 -4.30 -18.69 16.29
C ILE A 73 -5.16 -17.61 16.93
N SER A 74 -6.06 -18.04 17.80
CA SER A 74 -6.66 -17.17 18.80
C SER A 74 -5.55 -16.48 19.62
N SER A 75 -5.68 -15.17 19.76
CA SER A 75 -5.12 -14.31 20.82
C SER A 75 -3.78 -13.59 20.58
N PRO A 76 -3.62 -12.41 21.23
CA PRO A 76 -2.88 -11.26 20.71
C PRO A 76 -1.42 -11.30 21.15
N VAL A 77 -0.50 -11.29 20.19
CA VAL A 77 0.90 -11.02 20.50
C VAL A 77 1.09 -9.51 20.55
N SER A 78 1.24 -8.99 21.77
CA SER A 78 1.93 -7.73 22.04
C SER A 78 3.24 -7.72 21.28
N CYS A 79 3.33 -6.91 20.23
CA CYS A 79 4.60 -6.56 19.62
C CYS A 79 5.35 -5.63 20.59
N HIS A 80 6.30 -6.16 21.35
CA HIS A 80 7.37 -5.34 21.96
C HIS A 80 8.66 -5.48 21.15
N PRO A 81 9.41 -4.38 20.95
CA PRO A 81 10.57 -4.35 20.07
C PRO A 81 11.80 -5.02 20.69
N VAL A 82 12.65 -5.49 19.78
CA VAL A 82 14.01 -6.00 19.95
C VAL A 82 14.83 -5.24 21.00
N GLY A 83 15.43 -6.00 21.92
CA GLY A 83 16.68 -5.62 22.61
C GLY A 83 16.67 -5.83 24.12
N GLU A 84 17.12 -7.00 24.59
CA GLU A 84 18.05 -7.04 25.72
C GLU A 84 18.89 -8.34 25.69
N MET A 85 20.19 -8.17 25.92
CA MET A 85 21.26 -9.16 25.76
C MET A 85 21.57 -9.80 27.13
N CYS A 86 21.92 -11.09 27.12
CA CYS A 86 22.79 -11.89 28.01
C CYS A 86 22.89 -11.69 29.55
N HIS A 87 23.10 -12.85 30.22
CA HIS A 87 23.54 -13.15 31.61
C HIS A 87 22.47 -13.16 32.71
N ASP A 88 22.45 -14.09 33.68
CA ASP A 88 23.27 -15.26 34.07
C ASP A 88 22.30 -16.35 34.58
#